data_AF-A0A965WXP5-F1
#
_entry.id   AF-A0A965WXP5-F1
#
_cell.length_a   1.000
_cell.length_b   1.000
_cell.length_c   1.000
_cell.angle_alpha   90.00
_cell.angle_beta   90.00
_cell.angle_gamma   90.00
#
_symmetry.space_group_name_H-M   'P 1'
#
loop_
_entity.id
_entity.type
_entity.pdbx_description
1 polymer ?
#
loop_
_entity_poly.entity_id
_entity_poly.type
_entity_poly.pdbx_seq_one_letter_code
_entity_poly.pdbx_strand_id
1 'polypeptide(L)' 'MNHPLIQHKLSILRSEETGVKEFREIVSEIAMLMCFEATRDLQTEEAIVKTPVAEAKVRVLSGKKLAIVPILSAGLG' A
#
# COMPACT_ATOMS: atom_id res chain seq x y z
N MET A 1 -0.93 5.08 -13.93
CA MET A 1 -0.79 3.88 -13.06
C MET A 1 -1.19 2.68 -13.88
N ASN A 2 -0.21 1.97 -14.45
CA ASN A 2 -0.44 0.98 -15.51
C ASN A 2 -0.02 -0.41 -15.06
N HIS A 3 -0.37 -0.76 -13.82
CA HIS A 3 -0.09 -2.09 -13.29
C HIS A 3 -1.21 -3.05 -13.71
N PRO A 4 -0.94 -4.19 -14.37
CA PRO A 4 -1.97 -5.12 -14.86
C PRO A 4 -2.92 -5.59 -13.76
N LEU A 5 -2.42 -5.85 -12.54
CA LEU A 5 -3.28 -6.24 -11.40
C LEU A 5 -4.26 -5.14 -10.97
N ILE A 6 -3.86 -3.87 -11.05
CA ILE A 6 -4.74 -2.75 -10.70
C ILE A 6 -5.83 -2.63 -11.75
N GLN A 7 -5.50 -2.78 -13.04
CA GLN A 7 -6.48 -2.77 -14.13
C GLN A 7 -7.48 -3.92 -14.02
N HIS A 8 -7.00 -5.13 -13.71
CA HIS A 8 -7.86 -6.28 -13.48
C HIS A 8 -8.80 -6.05 -12.28
N LYS A 9 -8.28 -5.61 -11.14
CA LYS A 9 -9.11 -5.32 -9.95
C LYS A 9 -10.12 -4.19 -10.19
N LEU A 10 -9.72 -3.16 -10.96
CA LEU A 10 -10.64 -2.10 -11.41
C LEU A 10 -11.78 -2.62 -12.28
N SER A 11 -11.54 -3.63 -13.13
CA SER A 11 -12.62 -4.23 -13.93
C SER A 11 -13.66 -4.92 -13.06
N ILE A 12 -13.24 -5.62 -12.00
CA ILE A 12 -14.16 -6.27 -11.06
C ILE A 12 -14.89 -5.21 -10.26
N LEU A 13 -14.20 -4.21 -9.72
CA LEU A 13 -14.80 -3.11 -8.96
C LEU A 13 -15.88 -2.34 -9.74
N ARG A 14 -15.77 -2.28 -11.07
CA ARG A 14 -16.74 -1.61 -11.97
C ARG A 14 -17.91 -2.50 -12.40
N SER A 15 -17.87 -3.80 -12.11
CA SER A 15 -18.94 -4.73 -12.47
C SER A 15 -20.16 -4.49 -11.59
N GLU A 16 -21.35 -4.44 -12.20
CA GLU A 16 -22.63 -4.34 -11.47
C GLU A 16 -22.94 -5.63 -10.67
N GLU A 17 -22.33 -6.75 -11.04
CA GLU A 17 -22.50 -8.04 -10.36
C GLU A 17 -21.68 -8.14 -9.06
N THR A 18 -20.73 -7.22 -8.83
CA THR A 18 -19.85 -7.27 -7.66
C THR A 18 -20.59 -6.90 -6.39
N GLY A 19 -20.64 -7.84 -5.45
CA GLY A 19 -21.29 -7.65 -4.17
C GLY A 19 -20.58 -6.64 -3.26
N VAL A 20 -21.30 -6.05 -2.31
CA VAL A 20 -20.78 -5.02 -1.38
C VAL A 20 -19.55 -5.48 -0.59
N LYS A 21 -19.48 -6.77 -0.23
CA LYS A 21 -18.32 -7.34 0.49
C LYS A 21 -17.06 -7.32 -0.39
N GLU A 22 -17.19 -7.88 -1.59
CA GLU A 22 -16.09 -7.99 -2.56
C GLU A 22 -15.62 -6.60 -3.01
N PHE A 23 -16.55 -5.64 -3.19
CA PHE A 23 -16.21 -4.25 -3.50
C PHE A 23 -15.26 -3.65 -2.45
N ARG A 24 -15.57 -3.78 -1.15
CA ARG A 24 -14.72 -3.24 -0.07
C ARG A 24 -13.35 -3.91 -0.02
N GLU A 25 -13.31 -5.22 -0.23
CA GLU A 25 -12.05 -5.98 -0.28
C GLU A 25 -11.17 -5.48 -1.43
N ILE A 26 -11.75 -5.31 -2.63
CA ILE A 26 -11.02 -4.84 -3.81
C ILE A 26 -10.54 -3.39 -3.66
N VAL A 27 -11.35 -2.48 -3.09
CA VAL A 27 -10.92 -1.10 -2.82
C VAL A 27 -9.70 -1.09 -1.90
N SER A 28 -9.74 -1.87 -0.82
CA SER A 28 -8.64 -1.99 0.13
C SER A 28 -7.36 -2.53 -0.54
N GLU A 29 -7.48 -3.52 -1.41
CA GLU A 29 -6.35 -4.07 -2.16
C GLU A 29 -5.76 -3.08 -3.16
N ILE A 30 -6.61 -2.37 -3.91
CA ILE A 30 -6.15 -1.31 -4.83
C ILE A 30 -5.44 -0.22 -4.04
N ALA A 31 -5.99 0.21 -2.91
CA ALA A 31 -5.38 1.22 -2.04
C ALA A 31 -4.00 0.79 -1.54
N MET A 32 -3.81 -0.49 -1.19
CA MET A 32 -2.51 -1.01 -0.80
C MET A 32 -1.50 -0.96 -1.95
N LEU A 33 -1.89 -1.40 -3.16
CA LEU A 33 -1.04 -1.34 -4.35
C LEU A 33 -0.69 0.11 -4.72
N MET A 34 -1.63 1.04 -4.54
CA MET A 34 -1.41 2.47 -4.70
C MET A 34 -0.43 3.02 -3.68
N CYS A 35 -0.57 2.65 -2.41
CA CYS A 35 0.34 3.07 -1.36
C CYS A 35 1.76 2.56 -1.60
N PHE A 36 1.91 1.32 -2.05
CA PHE A 36 3.22 0.76 -2.40
C PHE A 36 3.92 1.56 -3.50
N GLU A 37 3.20 1.88 -4.58
CA GLU A 37 3.75 2.73 -5.64
C GLU A 37 4.01 4.17 -5.18
N ALA A 38 3.12 4.75 -4.37
CA ALA A 38 3.25 6.11 -3.86
C ALA A 38 4.42 6.28 -2.87
N THR A 39 4.86 5.20 -2.23
CA THR A 39 5.94 5.21 -1.24
C THR A 39 7.30 4.80 -1.83
N ARG A 40 7.39 4.63 -3.16
CA ARG A 40 8.60 4.20 -3.87
C ARG A 40 9.81 5.11 -3.65
N ASP A 41 9.59 6.41 -3.54
CA ASP A 41 10.65 7.42 -3.44
C ASP A 41 10.96 7.84 -1.99
N LEU A 42 10.46 7.10 -1.00
CA LEU A 42 10.75 7.39 0.40
C LEU A 42 12.25 7.24 0.71
N GLN A 43 12.78 8.20 1.44
CA GLN A 43 14.17 8.19 1.87
C GLN A 43 14.42 7.05 2.86
N THR A 44 15.64 6.49 2.82
CA THR A 44 16.08 5.44 3.74
C THR A 44 17.40 5.80 4.39
N GLU A 45 17.59 5.41 5.65
CA GLU A 45 18.81 5.55 6.42
C GLU A 45 19.46 4.18 6.68
N GLU A 46 20.78 4.15 6.86
CA GLU A 46 21.50 2.95 7.29
C GLU A 46 21.35 2.73 8.80
N ALA A 47 20.99 1.51 9.20
CA ALA A 47 20.94 1.08 10.59
C ALA A 47 21.68 -0.25 10.77
N ILE A 48 22.23 -0.46 11.96
CA ILE A 48 22.84 -1.74 12.35
C ILE A 48 21.81 -2.54 13.14
N VAL A 49 21.49 -3.76 12.68
CA VAL A 49 20.57 -4.67 13.36
C VAL A 49 21.27 -5.98 13.66
N LYS A 50 21.02 -6.53 14.86
CA LYS A 50 21.49 -7.86 15.26
C LYS A 50 20.56 -8.92 14.69
N THR A 51 21.04 -9.68 13.71
CA THR A 51 20.34 -10.86 13.19
C THR A 51 20.70 -12.09 14.05
N PRO A 52 19.98 -13.22 13.92
CA PRO A 52 20.31 -14.45 14.64
C PRO A 52 21.73 -14.98 14.37
N VAL A 53 22.39 -14.55 13.28
CA VAL A 53 23.72 -15.00 12.87
C VAL A 53 24.81 -13.96 13.19
N ALA A 54 24.59 -12.69 12.86
CA ALA A 54 25.56 -11.60 13.08
C ALA A 54 24.92 -10.21 12.99
N GLU A 55 25.67 -9.16 13.32
CA GLU A 55 25.28 -7.77 13.04
C GLU A 55 25.31 -7.50 11.52
N ALA A 56 24.24 -6.89 11.02
CA ALA A 56 24.09 -6.58 9.61
C ALA A 56 23.67 -5.11 9.42
N LYS A 57 24.22 -4.49 8.37
CA LYS A 57 23.75 -3.18 7.90
C LYS A 57 22.46 -3.36 7.10
N VAL A 58 21.42 -2.66 7.49
CA VAL A 58 20.11 -2.66 6.83
C VAL A 58 19.68 -1.24 6.49
N ARG A 59 18.74 -1.11 5.56
CA ARG A 59 18.09 0.18 5.24
C ARG A 59 16.74 0.24 5.93
N VAL A 60 16.51 1.33 6.66
CA VAL A 60 15.24 1.64 7.33
C VAL A 60 14.67 2.92 6.74
N LEU A 61 13.35 3.11 6.78
CA LEU A 61 12.73 4.35 6.31
C LEU A 61 13.24 5.54 7.16
N SER A 62 13.67 6.59 6.47
CA SER A 62 14.16 7.84 7.04
C SER A 62 12.99 8.75 7.43
N GLY A 63 13.11 9.46 8.55
CA GLY A 63 12.19 10.54 8.92
C GLY A 63 10.95 10.13 9.74
N LYS A 64 10.18 11.16 10.14
CA LYS A 64 9.03 11.05 11.05
C LYS A 64 7.73 10.68 10.33
N LYS A 65 6.93 9.86 11.05
CA LYS A 65 5.54 9.42 10.85
C LYS A 65 4.79 10.03 9.64
N LEU A 66 4.54 9.21 8.62
CA LEU A 66 3.56 9.49 7.57
C LEU A 66 2.15 9.58 8.19
N ALA A 67 1.36 10.55 7.74
CA ALA A 67 -0.05 10.69 8.13
C ALA A 67 -0.94 10.34 6.93
N ILE A 68 -1.89 9.43 7.16
CA ILE A 68 -2.93 9.07 6.18
C ILE A 68 -4.20 9.80 6.58
N VAL A 69 -4.73 10.66 5.70
CA VAL A 69 -5.95 11.45 5.94
C VAL A 69 -7.04 11.00 4.96
N PRO A 70 -8.01 10.18 5.40
CA PRO A 70 -9.12 9.77 4.54
C PRO A 70 -10.15 10.90 4.37
N ILE A 71 -10.71 11.01 3.16
CA ILE A 71 -11.85 11.91 2.88
C ILE A 71 -13.15 11.13 3.09
N LEU A 72 -14.00 11.61 4.00
CA LEU A 72 -15.24 10.92 4.38
C LEU A 72 -16.36 11.11 3.34
N SER A 73 -17.29 10.16 3.19
CA SER A 73 -17.42 8.86 3.89
C SER A 73 -16.78 7.67 3.16
N ALA A 74 -16.46 7.83 1.88
CA ALA A 74 -15.95 6.76 1.01
C ALA A 74 -14.46 6.43 1.23
N GLY A 75 -13.71 7.27 1.95
CA GLY A 75 -12.28 7.04 2.20
C GLY A 75 -11.95 6.12 3.38
N LEU A 76 -12.95 5.57 4.07
CA LEU A 76 -12.76 4.70 5.25
C LEU A 76 -12.60 3.21 4.91
N GLY A 77 -12.68 2.84 3.63
CA GLY A 77 -12.56 1.46 3.18
C GLY A 77 -13.01 1.27 1.76
#